data_AF-A0A944TAZ1-F1
#
_entry.id   AF-A0A944TAZ1-F1
#
_cell.length_a   1.000
_cell.length_b   1.000
_cell.length_c   1.000
_cell.angle_alpha   90.00
_cell.angle_beta   90.00
_cell.angle_gamma   90.00
#
_symmetry.space_group_name_H-M   'P 1'
#
loop_
_entity.id
_entity.type
_entity.pdbx_description
1 polymer ?
#
loop_
_entity_poly.entity_id
_entity_poly.type
_entity_poly.pdbx_seq_one_letter_code
_entity_poly.pdbx_strand_id
1 'polypeptide(L)' 'MADTDLNSLRVGWIGTGRMGLAMSRRLLDAGVKLSVWNRTKAKAEPLAEHGATIVDSPRDL' A
#
# COMPACT_ATOMS: atom_id res chain seq x y z
N MET A 1 -4.05 -26.03 3.59
CA MET A 1 -3.52 -24.66 3.52
C MET A 1 -4.70 -23.76 3.25
N ALA A 2 -4.90 -22.69 4.00
CA ALA A 2 -5.98 -21.75 3.70
C ALA A 2 -5.70 -21.11 2.34
N ASP A 3 -6.55 -21.37 1.35
CA ASP A 3 -6.61 -20.61 0.11
C ASP A 3 -7.16 -19.21 0.43
N THR A 4 -6.32 -18.38 1.02
CA THR A 4 -6.68 -16.98 1.29
C THR A 4 -6.48 -16.20 0.00
N ASP A 5 -7.58 -15.81 -0.63
CA ASP A 5 -7.55 -14.89 -1.76
C ASP A 5 -7.12 -13.49 -1.28
N LEU A 6 -5.84 -13.18 -1.45
CA LEU A 6 -5.24 -11.89 -1.09
C LEU A 6 -5.86 -10.72 -1.87
N ASN A 7 -6.46 -10.98 -3.02
CA ASN A 7 -7.11 -9.98 -3.86
C ASN A 7 -8.40 -9.41 -3.22
N SER A 8 -8.98 -10.16 -2.26
CA SER A 8 -10.14 -9.73 -1.48
C SER A 8 -9.77 -8.88 -0.25
N LEU A 9 -8.50 -8.90 0.17
CA LEU A 9 -8.01 -8.14 1.31
C LEU A 9 -7.77 -6.68 0.95
N ARG A 10 -8.27 -5.78 1.80
CA ARG A 10 -8.00 -4.35 1.74
C ARG A 10 -7.09 -3.97 2.91
N VAL A 11 -5.95 -3.36 2.61
CA VAL A 11 -4.94 -2.98 3.59
C VAL A 11 -4.66 -1.48 3.48
N GLY A 12 -4.77 -0.78 4.61
CA GLY A 12 -4.28 0.58 4.76
C GLY A 12 -2.84 0.59 5.27
N TRP A 13 -1.97 1.35 4.61
CA TRP A 13 -0.55 1.44 4.96
C TRP A 13 -0.15 2.87 5.30
N ILE A 14 0.44 3.06 6.49
CA ILE A 14 0.91 4.36 6.97
C ILE A 14 2.43 4.33 7.02
N GLY A 15 3.06 5.20 6.23
CA GLY A 15 4.50 5.41 6.27
C GLY A 15 5.27 4.68 5.18
N THR A 16 5.87 5.44 4.26
CA THR A 16 6.67 4.93 3.14
C THR A 16 8.14 5.32 3.28
N GLY A 17 8.72 4.99 4.43
CA GLY A 17 10.18 5.02 4.61
C GLY A 17 10.88 3.92 3.81
N ARG A 18 12.20 3.78 3.97
CA ARG A 18 13.00 2.74 3.28
C ARG A 18 12.38 1.34 3.37
N MET A 19 11.93 0.96 4.58
CA MET A 19 11.29 -0.34 4.76
C MET A 19 9.83 -0.37 4.32
N GLY A 20 9.07 0.67 4.64
CA GLY A 20 7.65 0.76 4.29
C GLY A 20 7.42 0.58 2.80
N LEU A 21 8.21 1.28 1.97
CA LEU A 21 8.12 1.21 0.52
C LEU A 21 8.32 -0.22 -0.01
N ALA A 22 9.36 -0.92 0.45
CA ALA A 22 9.66 -2.28 0.00
C ALA A 22 8.61 -3.30 0.46
N MET A 23 8.03 -3.12 1.65
CA MET A 23 6.96 -4.00 2.14
C MET A 23 5.64 -3.77 1.41
N SER A 24 5.22 -2.51 1.26
CA SER A 24 4.04 -2.14 0.49
C SER A 24 4.10 -2.68 -0.93
N ARG A 25 5.28 -2.61 -1.57
CA ARG A 25 5.48 -3.15 -2.92
C ARG A 25 5.22 -4.66 -2.98
N ARG A 26 5.74 -5.44 -2.04
CA ARG A 26 5.51 -6.90 -2.00
C ARG A 26 4.04 -7.26 -1.82
N LEU A 27 3.29 -6.46 -1.05
CA LEU A 27 1.85 -6.67 -0.90
C LEU A 27 1.11 -6.43 -2.22
N LEU A 28 1.47 -5.35 -2.94
CA LEU A 28 0.91 -5.05 -4.27
C LEU A 28 1.25 -6.15 -5.29
N ASP A 29 2.51 -6.61 -5.32
CA ASP A 29 2.95 -7.69 -6.22
C ASP A 29 2.21 -9.01 -5.91
N ALA A 30 1.76 -9.22 -4.67
CA ALA A 30 0.94 -10.34 -4.25
C ALA A 30 -0.56 -10.17 -4.55
N GLY A 31 -0.97 -9.05 -5.17
CA GLY A 31 -2.37 -8.75 -5.52
C GLY A 31 -3.18 -8.10 -4.40
N VAL A 32 -2.59 -7.68 -3.29
CA VAL A 32 -3.34 -7.04 -2.20
C VAL A 32 -3.79 -5.64 -2.62
N LYS A 33 -5.06 -5.32 -2.37
CA LYS A 33 -5.58 -3.95 -2.56
C LYS A 33 -5.04 -3.05 -1.45
N LEU A 34 -4.13 -2.15 -1.81
CA LEU A 34 -3.40 -1.31 -0.86
C LEU A 34 -3.77 0.17 -1.00
N SER A 35 -4.23 0.77 0.10
CA SER A 35 -4.31 2.22 0.27
C SER A 35 -3.08 2.69 1.05
N VAL A 36 -2.44 3.77 0.64
CA VAL A 36 -1.18 4.22 1.25
C VAL A 36 -1.25 5.71 1.58
N TRP A 37 -0.85 6.04 2.80
CA TRP A 37 -0.66 7.41 3.25
C TRP A 37 0.75 7.61 3.80
N ASN A 38 1.33 8.77 3.52
CA ASN A 38 2.57 9.19 4.14
C ASN A 38 2.57 10.71 4.34
N ARG A 39 3.15 11.18 5.45
CA ARG A 39 3.26 12.62 5.75
C ARG A 39 3.89 13.43 4.59
N THR A 40 4.86 12.84 3.89
CA THR A 40 5.40 13.40 2.65
C THR A 40 4.89 12.58 1.46
N LYS A 41 3.90 13.11 0.74
CA LYS A 41 3.20 12.42 -0.35
C LYS A 41 4.14 11.89 -1.44
N ALA A 42 5.15 12.68 -1.82
CA ALA A 42 6.18 12.31 -2.79
C ALA A 42 6.90 10.98 -2.50
N LYS A 43 6.95 10.53 -1.23
CA LYS A 43 7.58 9.24 -0.88
C LYS A 43 6.64 8.05 -1.13
N ALA A 44 5.35 8.27 -1.30
CA ALA A 44 4.35 7.23 -1.54
C ALA A 44 4.00 7.12 -3.03
N GLU A 45 4.22 8.18 -3.81
CA GLU A 45 3.96 8.23 -5.26
C GLU A 45 4.54 7.04 -6.06
N PRO A 46 5.76 6.53 -5.81
CA PRO A 46 6.27 5.37 -6.53
C PRO A 46 5.43 4.09 -6.38
N LEU A 47 4.61 3.99 -5.32
CA LEU A 47 3.71 2.85 -5.13
C LEU A 47 2.45 2.94 -5.99
N ALA A 48 2.08 4.14 -6.47
CA ALA A 48 0.94 4.32 -7.37
C ALA A 48 1.17 3.60 -8.70
N GLU A 49 2.40 3.63 -9.21
CA GLU A 49 2.82 2.88 -10.42
C GLU A 49 2.69 1.36 -10.26
N HIS A 50 2.56 0.88 -9.01
CA HIS A 50 2.38 -0.53 -8.67
C HIS A 50 0.94 -0.85 -8.25
N GLY A 51 0.00 0.07 -8.47
CA GLY A 51 -1.42 -0.15 -8.20
C GLY A 51 -1.88 0.24 -6.80
N ALA A 52 -1.04 0.91 -5.99
CA ALA A 52 -1.50 1.47 -4.72
C ALA A 52 -2.41 2.67 -4.93
N THR A 53 -3.42 2.80 -4.08
CA THR A 53 -4.21 4.02 -3.97
C THR A 53 -3.56 4.96 -2.98
N ILE A 54 -3.04 6.10 -3.44
CA ILE A 54 -2.45 7.10 -2.54
C ILE A 54 -3.56 8.00 -2.02
N VAL A 55 -3.66 8.09 -0.69
CA VAL A 55 -4.68 8.91 -0.03
C VAL A 55 -4.06 10.16 0.60
N ASP A 56 -4.87 11.21 0.80
CA ASP A 56 -4.39 12.51 1.28
C ASP A 56 -4.39 12.62 2.82
N SER A 57 -5.25 11.86 3.50
CA SER A 57 -5.33 11.79 4.96
C SER A 57 -5.28 10.34 5.46
N PRO A 58 -4.73 10.05 6.67
CA PRO A 58 -4.83 8.72 7.26
C PRO A 58 -6.27 8.26 7.48
N ARG A 59 -7.23 9.20 7.55
CA ARG A 59 -8.67 8.92 7.67
C ARG A 59 -9.24 8.23 6.43
N ASP A 60 -8.59 8.39 5.29
CA ASP A 60 -9.09 7.93 3.98
C ASP A 60 -8.56 6.52 3.63
N LEU A 61 -7.84 5.86 4.55
CA LEU A 61 -7.25 4.53 4.38
C LEU A 61 -8.26 3.38 4.50
#